data_AF-A0AAD9F7K1-F1
#
_entry.id   AF-A0AAD9F7K1-F1
#
_cell.length_a   1.000
_cell.length_b   1.000
_cell.length_c   1.000
_cell.angle_alpha   90.00
_cell.angle_beta   90.00
_cell.angle_gamma   90.00
#
_symmetry.space_group_name_H-M   'P 1'
#
loop_
_entity.id
_entity.type
_entity.pdbx_description
1 polymer ?
#
loop_
_entity_poly.entity_id
_entity_poly.type
_entity_poly.pdbx_seq_one_letter_code
_entity_poly.pdbx_strand_id
1 'polypeptide(L)'
;MNKPELFTFLSSKIASTAWPVGKQVFITSGVRVVGTDTSHFMLPCNHEEADPRIMIHLLDALEHGSSTCLVRTVDTDVVVILIGKFHALLTKYPAADVWVAFGTGKNYTYHHINTICHTLGKDRSTALPVFHCFTGCDTTSAFCGKGKKSAWMLGIPTLRSPKPSTTWQQICTLL
;
A
#
# COMPACT_ATOMS: atom_id res chain seq x y z
N MET A 1 -17.11 -22.80 3.60
CA MET A 1 -15.79 -22.42 3.04
C MET A 1 -15.14 -21.45 4.02
N ASN A 2 -14.03 -21.86 4.65
CA ASN A 2 -13.29 -21.00 5.56
C ASN A 2 -12.38 -20.01 4.78
N LYS A 3 -11.76 -19.05 5.48
CA LYS A 3 -10.90 -18.02 4.86
C LYS A 3 -9.74 -18.63 4.04
N PRO A 4 -8.97 -19.61 4.55
CA PRO A 4 -7.93 -20.29 3.75
C PRO A 4 -8.43 -21.01 2.50
N GLU A 5 -9.56 -21.72 2.59
CA GLU A 5 -10.19 -22.40 1.46
C GLU A 5 -10.65 -21.40 0.41
N LEU A 6 -11.25 -20.28 0.83
CA LEU A 6 -11.68 -19.22 -0.08
C LEU A 6 -10.49 -18.63 -0.84
N PHE A 7 -9.38 -18.33 -0.15
CA PHE A 7 -8.19 -17.81 -0.83
C PHE A 7 -7.59 -18.81 -1.82
N THR A 8 -7.52 -20.09 -1.44
CA THR A 8 -7.04 -21.15 -2.32
C THR A 8 -7.95 -21.32 -3.54
N PHE A 9 -9.26 -21.27 -3.33
CA PHE A 9 -10.23 -21.32 -4.40
C PHE A 9 -10.06 -20.13 -5.36
N LEU A 10 -9.99 -18.89 -4.84
CA LEU A 10 -9.83 -17.68 -5.64
C LEU A 10 -8.50 -17.68 -6.41
N SER A 11 -7.38 -18.00 -5.76
CA SER A 11 -6.08 -18.04 -6.42
C SER A 11 -6.06 -19.08 -7.55
N SER A 12 -6.67 -20.26 -7.34
CA SER A 12 -6.79 -21.28 -8.38
C SER A 12 -7.62 -20.83 -9.58
N LYS A 13 -8.73 -20.11 -9.33
CA LYS A 13 -9.59 -19.59 -10.40
C LYS A 13 -8.88 -18.52 -11.22
N ILE A 14 -8.20 -17.58 -10.56
CA ILE A 14 -7.42 -16.54 -11.23
C ILE A 14 -6.26 -17.16 -12.03
N ALA A 15 -5.57 -18.17 -11.49
CA ALA A 15 -4.50 -18.87 -12.19
C ALA A 15 -4.98 -19.63 -13.43
N SER A 16 -6.19 -20.19 -13.39
CA SER A 16 -6.82 -20.88 -14.54
C SER A 16 -7.47 -19.94 -15.56
N THR A 17 -7.52 -18.64 -15.28
CA THR A 17 -8.16 -17.66 -16.17
C THR A 17 -7.27 -17.38 -17.37
N ALA A 18 -7.85 -17.35 -18.57
CA ALA A 18 -7.15 -16.90 -19.77
C ALA A 18 -6.96 -15.37 -19.71
N TRP A 19 -5.71 -14.94 -19.62
CA TRP A 19 -5.35 -13.52 -19.64
C TRP A 19 -5.07 -13.03 -21.06
N PRO A 20 -5.29 -11.73 -21.34
CA PRO A 20 -4.95 -11.16 -22.64
C PRO A 20 -3.49 -11.43 -23.02
N VAL A 21 -3.23 -11.64 -24.32
CA VAL A 21 -1.89 -11.93 -24.84
C VAL A 21 -0.92 -10.82 -24.44
N GLY A 22 0.28 -11.21 -23.98
CA GLY A 22 1.33 -10.29 -23.54
C GLY A 22 1.10 -9.69 -22.14
N LYS A 23 0.08 -10.15 -21.40
CA LYS A 23 -0.09 -9.81 -19.98
C LYS A 23 0.46 -10.93 -19.11
N GLN A 24 1.23 -10.52 -18.11
CA GLN A 24 1.73 -11.42 -17.07
C GLN A 24 0.90 -11.22 -15.80
N VAL A 25 0.60 -12.32 -15.13
CA VAL A 25 -0.15 -12.30 -13.87
C VAL A 25 0.59 -13.16 -12.85
N PHE A 26 0.85 -12.56 -11.69
CA PHE A 26 1.50 -13.19 -10.55
C PHE A 26 0.54 -13.19 -9.36
N ILE A 27 0.40 -14.34 -8.72
CA ILE A 27 -0.61 -14.57 -7.68
C ILE A 27 0.05 -15.22 -6.49
N THR A 28 -0.09 -14.64 -5.30
CA THR A 28 0.31 -15.32 -4.06
C THR A 28 -0.79 -16.28 -3.62
N SER A 29 -0.44 -17.56 -3.49
CA SER A 29 -1.32 -18.62 -2.97
C SER A 29 -0.64 -19.30 -1.80
N GLY A 30 -1.10 -19.00 -0.58
CA GLY A 30 -0.41 -19.40 0.64
C GLY A 30 0.97 -18.74 0.73
N VAL A 31 2.04 -19.53 0.74
CA VAL A 31 3.43 -19.01 0.75
C VAL A 31 4.05 -18.91 -0.64
N ARG A 32 3.41 -19.47 -1.67
CA ARG A 32 3.95 -19.57 -3.03
C ARG A 32 3.44 -18.43 -3.89
N VAL A 33 4.25 -18.02 -4.86
CA VAL A 33 3.80 -17.16 -5.96
C VAL A 33 3.67 -18.03 -7.21
N VAL A 34 2.55 -17.91 -7.90
CA VAL A 34 2.25 -18.61 -9.16
C VAL A 34 2.13 -17.54 -10.25
N GLY A 35 2.94 -17.65 -11.29
CA GLY A 35 2.98 -16.73 -12.43
C GLY A 35 2.51 -17.39 -13.72
N THR A 36 1.98 -16.59 -14.65
CA THR A 36 1.78 -17.01 -16.04
C THR A 36 3.10 -17.11 -16.80
N ASP A 37 4.13 -16.37 -16.35
CA ASP A 37 5.50 -16.49 -16.84
C ASP A 37 6.29 -17.39 -15.89
N THR A 38 6.78 -18.52 -16.40
CA THR A 38 7.59 -19.48 -15.63
C THR A 38 9.06 -19.10 -15.53
N SER A 39 9.51 -18.11 -16.31
CA SER A 39 10.88 -17.59 -16.26
C SER A 39 11.07 -16.53 -15.16
N HIS A 40 9.98 -15.96 -14.67
CA HIS A 40 9.96 -14.97 -13.60
C HIS A 40 9.77 -15.65 -12.24
N PHE A 41 10.81 -15.62 -11.41
CA PHE A 41 10.78 -16.22 -10.08
C PHE A 41 10.67 -15.15 -9.00
N MET A 42 9.47 -15.05 -8.41
CA MET A 42 9.24 -14.22 -7.24
C MET A 42 9.46 -15.04 -5.96
N LEU A 43 10.19 -14.46 -4.99
CA LEU A 43 10.46 -15.12 -3.71
C LEU A 43 9.16 -15.49 -2.97
N PRO A 44 9.12 -16.62 -2.25
CA PRO A 44 7.98 -16.99 -1.41
C PRO A 44 7.64 -15.87 -0.42
N CYS A 45 6.35 -15.59 -0.24
CA CYS A 45 5.89 -14.62 0.75
C CYS A 45 5.28 -15.35 1.96
N ASN A 46 5.96 -15.29 3.10
CA ASN A 46 5.54 -15.93 4.35
C ASN A 46 4.68 -15.02 5.27
N HIS A 47 4.52 -13.73 4.94
CA HIS A 47 3.66 -12.84 5.71
C HIS A 47 2.22 -13.29 5.66
N GLU A 48 1.48 -13.31 6.77
CA GLU A 48 0.09 -13.79 6.79
C GLU A 48 -0.86 -12.87 6.00
N GLU A 49 -0.78 -11.56 6.27
CA GLU A 49 -1.70 -10.51 5.79
C GLU A 49 -1.44 -10.07 4.34
N ALA A 50 -2.44 -9.44 3.72
CA ALA A 50 -2.40 -9.02 2.32
C ALA A 50 -1.54 -7.76 2.11
N ASP A 51 -1.55 -6.84 3.06
CA ASP A 51 -0.90 -5.53 2.97
C ASP A 51 0.60 -5.63 2.72
N PRO A 52 1.37 -6.41 3.53
CA PRO A 52 2.79 -6.59 3.26
C PRO A 52 3.03 -7.46 2.01
N ARG A 53 2.10 -8.36 1.63
CA ARG A 53 2.22 -9.15 0.39
C ARG A 53 2.15 -8.25 -0.84
N ILE A 54 1.25 -7.26 -0.87
CA ILE A 54 1.12 -6.29 -1.97
C ILE A 54 2.42 -5.51 -2.15
N MET A 55 3.10 -5.13 -1.06
CA MET A 55 4.39 -4.42 -1.15
C MET A 55 5.48 -5.26 -1.79
N ILE A 56 5.49 -6.58 -1.57
CA ILE A 56 6.47 -7.49 -2.19
C ILE A 56 6.20 -7.58 -3.69
N HIS A 57 4.92 -7.67 -4.13
CA HIS A 57 4.57 -7.62 -5.56
C HIS A 57 4.99 -6.30 -6.22
N LEU A 58 4.79 -5.17 -5.54
CA LEU A 58 5.25 -3.89 -6.03
C LEU A 58 6.78 -3.87 -6.19
N LEU A 59 7.51 -4.35 -5.19
CA LEU A 59 8.97 -4.41 -5.23
C LEU A 59 9.47 -5.28 -6.39
N ASP A 60 8.90 -6.48 -6.52
CA ASP A 60 9.23 -7.43 -7.57
C ASP A 60 8.96 -6.84 -8.98
N ALA A 61 7.83 -6.16 -9.18
CA ALA A 61 7.53 -5.47 -10.43
C ALA A 61 8.59 -4.41 -10.79
N LEU A 62 9.04 -3.62 -9.80
CA LEU A 62 10.09 -2.61 -9.98
C LEU A 62 11.47 -3.24 -10.26
N GLU A 63 11.81 -4.36 -9.61
CA GLU A 63 13.05 -5.11 -9.87
C GLU A 63 13.13 -5.61 -11.31
N HIS A 64 11.98 -5.93 -11.89
CA HIS A 64 11.87 -6.41 -13.27
C HIS A 64 11.59 -5.28 -14.27
N GLY A 65 11.90 -4.05 -13.90
CA GLY A 65 11.96 -2.91 -14.82
C GLY A 65 10.63 -2.16 -15.01
N SER A 66 9.60 -2.45 -14.21
CA SER A 66 8.42 -1.59 -14.18
C SER A 66 8.81 -0.21 -13.63
N SER A 67 8.43 0.85 -14.33
CA SER A 67 8.61 2.22 -13.85
C SER A 67 7.31 2.80 -13.29
N THR A 68 6.15 2.46 -13.86
CA THR A 68 4.84 2.92 -13.37
C THR A 68 4.06 1.76 -12.76
N CYS A 69 3.66 1.90 -11.50
CA CYS A 69 2.93 0.86 -10.76
C CYS A 69 1.64 1.41 -10.16
N LEU A 70 0.53 0.69 -10.34
CA LEU A 70 -0.77 1.00 -9.74
C LEU A 70 -1.13 -0.07 -8.70
N VAL A 71 -1.23 0.34 -7.44
CA VAL A 71 -1.71 -0.50 -6.34
C VAL A 71 -3.21 -0.30 -6.19
N ARG A 72 -3.99 -1.38 -6.31
CA ARG A 72 -5.44 -1.35 -6.12
C ARG A 72 -5.78 -1.87 -4.73
N THR A 73 -6.45 -1.04 -3.92
CA THR A 73 -6.85 -1.43 -2.56
C THR A 73 -8.11 -0.69 -2.12
N VAL A 74 -8.80 -1.23 -1.12
CA VAL A 74 -9.82 -0.54 -0.34
C VAL A 74 -9.39 -0.36 1.12
N ASP A 75 -8.24 -0.93 1.45
CA ASP A 75 -7.66 -0.97 2.79
C ASP A 75 -6.63 0.15 2.94
N THR A 76 -6.82 0.94 4.00
CA THR A 76 -5.98 2.06 4.38
C THR A 76 -4.60 1.61 4.82
N ASP A 77 -4.47 0.42 5.42
CA ASP A 77 -3.21 -0.08 5.95
C ASP A 77 -2.18 -0.27 4.83
N VAL A 78 -2.61 -0.77 3.65
CA VAL A 78 -1.80 -0.79 2.41
C VAL A 78 -1.25 0.59 2.07
N VAL A 79 -2.09 1.63 2.11
CA VAL A 79 -1.70 2.99 1.70
C VAL A 79 -0.70 3.59 2.69
N VAL A 80 -0.95 3.39 3.98
CA VAL A 80 -0.07 3.86 5.06
C VAL A 80 1.28 3.17 5.01
N ILE A 81 1.31 1.85 4.82
CA ILE A 81 2.56 1.08 4.67
C ILE A 81 3.33 1.57 3.45
N LEU A 82 2.65 1.78 2.32
CA LEU A 82 3.27 2.26 1.09
C LEU A 82 3.91 3.64 1.27
N ILE A 83 3.19 4.61 1.87
CA ILE A 83 3.73 5.94 2.20
C ILE A 83 4.95 5.80 3.12
N GLY A 84 4.87 4.94 4.14
CA GLY A 84 5.96 4.70 5.08
C GLY A 84 7.24 4.18 4.44
N LYS A 85 7.12 3.32 3.42
CA LYS A 85 8.24 2.71 2.70
C LYS A 85 8.69 3.48 1.46
N PHE A 86 7.90 4.44 1.00
CA PHE A 86 8.08 5.11 -0.29
C PHE A 86 9.49 5.68 -0.52
N HIS A 87 10.06 6.40 0.45
CA HIS A 87 11.38 7.02 0.27
C HIS A 87 12.51 5.98 0.17
N ALA A 88 12.39 4.85 0.88
CA ALA A 88 13.33 3.75 0.75
C ALA A 88 13.21 3.08 -0.63
N LEU A 89 11.97 2.92 -1.12
CA LEU A 89 11.69 2.43 -2.46
C LEU A 89 12.31 3.34 -3.53
N LEU A 90 12.09 4.67 -3.48
CA LEU A 90 12.72 5.61 -4.42
C LEU A 90 14.24 5.65 -4.36
N THR A 91 14.83 5.29 -3.22
CA THR A 91 16.31 5.23 -3.11
C THR A 91 16.85 4.09 -3.96
N LYS A 92 16.11 2.97 -4.05
CA LYS A 92 16.49 1.81 -4.86
C LYS A 92 16.00 1.92 -6.32
N TYR A 93 14.83 2.54 -6.54
CA TYR A 93 14.22 2.73 -7.86
C TYR A 93 13.84 4.20 -8.06
N PRO A 94 14.80 5.07 -8.44
CA PRO A 94 14.54 6.51 -8.55
C PRO A 94 13.49 6.90 -9.60
N ALA A 95 13.27 6.04 -10.60
CA ALA A 95 12.29 6.25 -11.66
C ALA A 95 10.89 5.71 -11.34
N ALA A 96 10.66 5.17 -10.13
CA ALA A 96 9.37 4.59 -9.78
C ALA A 96 8.27 5.67 -9.66
N ASP A 97 7.20 5.49 -10.43
CA ASP A 97 5.99 6.30 -10.47
C ASP A 97 4.82 5.48 -9.91
N VAL A 98 4.45 5.73 -8.65
CA VAL A 98 3.56 4.87 -7.89
C VAL A 98 2.21 5.54 -7.64
N TRP A 99 1.14 4.81 -7.97
CA TRP A 99 -0.24 5.23 -7.83
C TRP A 99 -1.02 4.26 -6.94
N VAL A 100 -2.03 4.77 -6.25
CA VAL A 100 -3.02 3.94 -5.54
C VAL A 100 -4.40 4.23 -6.12
N ALA A 101 -5.07 3.20 -6.59
CA ALA A 101 -6.51 3.22 -6.84
C ALA A 101 -7.25 2.81 -5.56
N PHE A 102 -7.90 3.74 -4.88
CA PHE A 102 -8.52 3.55 -3.56
C PHE A 102 -10.04 3.57 -3.61
N GLY A 103 -10.71 2.85 -2.70
CA GLY A 103 -12.17 2.90 -2.49
C GLY A 103 -13.01 2.08 -3.48
N THR A 104 -14.34 2.13 -3.35
CA THR A 104 -15.29 1.38 -4.20
C THR A 104 -16.42 2.28 -4.71
N GLY A 105 -17.05 1.87 -5.81
CA GLY A 105 -18.22 2.55 -6.38
C GLY A 105 -17.97 4.03 -6.64
N LYS A 106 -18.83 4.90 -6.09
CA LYS A 106 -18.76 6.36 -6.26
C LYS A 106 -17.57 7.02 -5.57
N ASN A 107 -16.95 6.33 -4.60
CA ASN A 107 -15.81 6.82 -3.84
C ASN A 107 -14.47 6.30 -4.39
N TYR A 108 -14.48 5.70 -5.58
CA TYR A 108 -13.27 5.24 -6.24
C TYR A 108 -12.42 6.44 -6.68
N THR A 109 -11.17 6.50 -6.24
CA THR A 109 -10.27 7.62 -6.53
C THR A 109 -8.84 7.14 -6.78
N TYR A 110 -8.07 7.92 -7.54
CA TYR A 110 -6.65 7.67 -7.77
C TYR A 110 -5.80 8.66 -6.98
N HIS A 111 -4.78 8.15 -6.31
CA HIS A 111 -3.84 8.94 -5.54
C HIS A 111 -2.42 8.73 -6.07
N HIS A 112 -1.78 9.83 -6.44
CA HIS A 112 -0.38 9.82 -6.84
C HIS A 112 0.51 9.84 -5.60
N ILE A 113 1.10 8.69 -5.26
CA ILE A 113 1.83 8.50 -3.99
C ILE A 113 3.10 9.33 -3.99
N ASN A 114 3.75 9.49 -5.14
CA ASN A 114 4.94 10.34 -5.25
C ASN A 114 4.61 11.77 -4.82
N THR A 115 3.56 12.39 -5.36
CA THR A 115 3.18 13.75 -4.96
C THR A 115 2.85 13.85 -3.47
N ILE A 116 2.12 12.87 -2.92
CA ILE A 116 1.77 12.84 -1.49
C ILE A 116 3.04 12.81 -0.63
N CYS A 117 3.95 11.88 -0.91
CA CYS A 117 5.16 11.68 -0.10
C CYS A 117 6.15 12.84 -0.25
N HIS A 118 6.30 13.42 -1.45
CA HIS A 118 7.13 14.62 -1.63
C HIS A 118 6.56 15.81 -0.84
N THR A 119 5.23 15.94 -0.77
CA THR A 119 4.60 17.03 -0.02
C THR A 119 4.65 16.80 1.50
N LEU A 120 4.53 15.54 1.93
CA LEU A 120 4.72 15.17 3.33
C LEU A 120 6.18 15.39 3.79
N GLY A 121 7.13 15.03 2.94
CA GLY A 121 8.54 14.93 3.30
C GLY A 121 8.87 13.60 3.98
N LYS A 122 10.15 13.22 3.93
CA LYS A 122 10.64 11.91 4.37
C LYS A 122 10.25 11.56 5.79
N ASP A 123 10.51 12.45 6.74
CA ASP A 123 10.29 12.17 8.16
C ASP A 123 8.82 11.90 8.48
N ARG A 124 7.90 12.69 7.90
CA ARG A 124 6.45 12.50 8.11
C ARG A 124 5.96 11.22 7.45
N SER A 125 6.40 10.95 6.22
CA SER A 125 6.05 9.72 5.50
C SER A 125 6.49 8.50 6.31
N THR A 126 7.74 8.47 6.78
CA THR A 126 8.28 7.35 7.58
C THR A 126 7.64 7.22 8.96
N ALA A 127 7.21 8.32 9.58
CA ALA A 127 6.50 8.29 10.87
C ALA A 127 5.02 7.87 10.76
N LEU A 128 4.43 7.95 9.56
CA LEU A 128 2.98 7.74 9.36
C LEU A 128 2.48 6.36 9.79
N PRO A 129 3.18 5.22 9.51
CA PRO A 129 2.74 3.91 10.00
C PRO A 129 2.65 3.83 11.52
N VAL A 130 3.67 4.34 12.21
CA VAL A 130 3.70 4.36 13.68
C VAL A 130 2.55 5.21 14.20
N PHE A 131 2.33 6.38 13.61
CA PHE A 131 1.24 7.28 13.99
C PHE A 131 -0.14 6.64 13.78
N HIS A 132 -0.33 5.91 12.67
CA HIS A 132 -1.58 5.21 12.36
C HIS A 132 -1.87 4.10 13.38
N CYS A 133 -0.86 3.30 13.75
CA CYS A 133 -0.99 2.29 14.82
C CYS A 133 -1.46 2.89 16.16
N PHE A 134 -1.14 4.14 16.45
CA PHE A 134 -1.54 4.81 17.69
C PHE A 134 -2.90 5.52 17.62
N THR A 135 -3.39 5.82 16.42
CA THR A 135 -4.61 6.64 16.23
C THR A 135 -5.78 5.90 15.62
N GLY A 136 -5.60 4.60 15.38
CA GLY A 136 -6.64 3.68 14.93
C GLY A 136 -6.15 2.88 13.74
N CYS A 137 -5.53 1.73 14.03
CA CYS A 137 -5.37 0.57 13.14
C CYS A 137 -6.31 -0.54 13.67
N ASP A 138 -6.58 -1.58 12.88
CA ASP A 138 -7.53 -2.66 13.20
C ASP A 138 -7.34 -3.32 14.59
N THR A 139 -6.15 -3.19 15.17
CA THR A 139 -5.77 -3.82 16.45
C THR A 139 -5.75 -2.88 17.66
N THR A 140 -5.94 -1.56 17.49
CA THR A 140 -5.83 -0.59 18.59
C THR A 140 -7.01 0.38 18.63
N SER A 141 -7.64 0.49 19.81
CA SER A 141 -8.60 1.55 20.08
C SER A 141 -7.89 2.91 20.09
N ALA A 142 -8.44 3.88 19.34
CA ALA A 142 -7.89 5.24 19.28
C ALA A 142 -7.86 5.91 20.66
N PHE A 143 -6.92 6.84 20.88
CA PHE A 143 -6.87 7.63 22.12
C PHE A 143 -8.21 8.34 22.39
N CYS A 144 -8.76 8.11 23.58
CA CYS A 144 -10.01 8.72 24.03
C CYS A 144 -9.93 10.26 23.93
N GLY A 145 -10.85 10.86 23.18
CA GLY A 145 -10.93 12.33 23.01
C GLY A 145 -9.92 12.95 22.03
N LYS A 146 -9.13 12.16 21.29
CA LYS A 146 -8.20 12.65 20.26
C LYS A 146 -8.44 11.96 18.92
N GLY A 147 -9.00 12.69 17.96
CA GLY A 147 -9.09 12.21 16.57
C GLY A 147 -7.74 12.28 15.84
N LYS A 148 -7.62 11.56 14.71
CA LYS A 148 -6.39 11.47 13.88
C LYS A 148 -5.76 12.83 13.60
N LYS A 149 -6.57 13.82 13.22
CA LYS A 149 -6.12 15.20 12.96
C LYS A 149 -5.52 15.88 14.20
N SER A 150 -6.18 15.77 15.36
CA SER A 150 -5.69 16.38 16.61
C SER A 150 -4.43 15.69 17.14
N ALA A 151 -4.35 14.36 17.01
CA ALA A 151 -3.17 13.61 17.38
C ALA A 151 -1.98 13.95 16.47
N TRP A 152 -2.19 14.15 15.17
CA TRP A 152 -1.12 14.48 14.23
C TRP A 152 -0.51 15.85 14.54
N MET A 153 -1.37 16.83 14.85
CA MET A 153 -0.92 18.18 15.23
C MET A 153 -0.16 18.19 16.57
N LEU A 154 -0.40 17.22 17.45
CA LEU A 154 0.27 17.09 18.76
C LEU A 154 1.57 16.29 18.69
N GLY A 155 1.64 15.28 17.82
CA GLY A 155 2.60 14.18 17.93
C GLY A 155 4.06 14.50 17.64
N ILE A 156 4.39 15.58 16.92
CA ILE A 156 5.80 15.91 16.63
C ILE A 156 6.00 17.45 16.63
N PRO A 157 6.57 18.04 17.69
CA PRO A 157 6.84 19.49 17.78
C PRO A 157 7.71 20.04 16.64
N THR A 158 8.59 19.21 16.07
CA THR A 158 9.50 19.56 14.97
C THR A 158 8.85 19.58 13.58
N LEU A 159 7.59 19.15 13.45
CA LEU A 159 6.88 19.05 12.16
C LEU A 159 5.71 20.04 12.04
N ARG A 160 5.73 21.18 12.73
CA ARG A 160 4.73 22.25 12.51
C ARG A 160 4.86 22.82 11.09
N SER A 161 3.92 22.48 10.21
CA SER A 161 3.61 23.30 9.03
C SER A 161 2.61 24.38 9.45
N PRO A 162 2.74 25.64 8.99
CA PRO A 162 1.86 26.74 9.42
C PRO A 162 0.39 26.60 8.97
N LYS A 163 0.07 25.68 8.05
CA LYS A 163 -1.28 25.53 7.50
C LYS A 163 -1.64 24.06 7.25
N PRO A 164 -2.91 23.65 7.46
CA PRO A 164 -3.39 22.36 6.96
C PRO A 164 -3.33 22.41 5.43
N SER A 165 -2.39 21.68 4.84
CA SER A 165 -2.26 21.58 3.39
C SER A 165 -3.37 20.69 2.82
N THR A 166 -3.71 20.88 1.55
CA THR A 166 -4.60 20.00 0.77
C THR A 166 -4.19 18.52 0.86
N THR A 167 -2.90 18.27 1.08
CA THR A 167 -2.30 16.96 1.37
C THR A 167 -2.85 16.31 2.64
N TRP A 168 -3.10 17.08 3.70
CA TRP A 168 -3.69 16.56 4.93
C TRP A 168 -5.15 16.15 4.73
N GLN A 169 -5.89 16.88 3.89
CA GLN A 169 -7.25 16.47 3.53
C GLN A 169 -7.22 15.18 2.71
N GLN A 170 -6.27 15.02 1.79
CA GLN A 170 -6.09 13.78 1.02
C GLN A 170 -5.70 12.59 1.92
N ILE A 171 -4.81 12.80 2.89
CA ILE A 171 -4.45 11.75 3.86
C ILE A 171 -5.62 11.45 4.80
N CYS A 172 -6.37 12.47 5.26
CA CYS A 172 -7.58 12.25 6.07
C CYS A 172 -8.75 11.63 5.28
N THR A 173 -8.79 11.72 3.95
CA THR A 173 -9.75 10.94 3.15
C THR A 173 -9.31 9.50 2.97
N LEU A 174 -8.02 9.21 3.17
CA LEU A 174 -7.42 7.87 3.14
C LEU A 174 -7.43 7.20 4.52
N LEU A 175 -7.35 7.99 5.61
CA LEU A 175 -7.32 7.57 7.03
C LEU A 175 -8.68 7.73 7.70
#